data_AF-A0A2H6JWV6-F1
#
_entry.id   AF-A0A2H6JWV6-F1
#
_cell.length_a   1.000
_cell.length_b   1.000
_cell.length_c   1.000
_cell.angle_alpha   90.00
_cell.angle_beta   90.00
_cell.angle_gamma   90.00
#
_symmetry.space_group_name_H-M   'P 1'
#
loop_
_entity.id
_entity.type
_entity.pdbx_description
1 polymer ?
#
loop_
_entity_poly.entity_id
_entity_poly.type
_entity_poly.pdbx_seq_one_letter_code
_entity_poly.pdbx_strand_id
1 'polypeptide(L)'
;MSQKVIVDVRPITMYEAKKILSEAIEDIEEPLYEQKICLDYLNKFAKLSPEEGKEVVEKALEVSDKIRPEMAVKIADLLPVDEEDVRIIFAKERVVLDREEINKIVEICAPYLK
;
A
#
# COMPACT_ATOMS: atom_id res chain seq x y z
N MET A 1 -14.30 21.39 28.03
CA MET A 1 -13.17 20.50 27.71
C MET A 1 -13.17 20.31 26.20
N SER A 2 -12.16 20.80 25.49
CA SER A 2 -12.07 20.60 24.03
C SER A 2 -11.65 19.16 23.77
N GLN A 3 -12.54 18.36 23.19
CA GLN A 3 -12.23 16.98 22.80
C GLN A 3 -11.35 17.03 21.55
N LYS A 4 -10.19 16.37 21.58
CA LYS A 4 -9.37 16.21 20.38
C LYS A 4 -10.14 15.32 19.41
N VAL A 5 -10.35 15.80 18.19
CA VAL A 5 -10.99 15.05 17.10
C VAL A 5 -9.94 14.69 16.06
N ILE A 6 -10.10 13.53 15.43
CA ILE A 6 -9.29 13.13 14.29
C ILE A 6 -9.76 13.95 13.09
N VAL A 7 -8.86 14.71 12.49
CA VAL A 7 -9.16 15.59 11.34
C VAL A 7 -9.07 14.82 10.02
N ASP A 8 -8.11 13.90 9.92
CA ASP A 8 -7.86 13.13 8.71
C ASP A 8 -7.21 11.78 9.05
N VAL A 9 -7.49 10.77 8.23
CA VAL A 9 -6.86 9.45 8.27
C VAL A 9 -6.62 9.02 6.84
N ARG A 10 -5.35 8.76 6.51
CA ARG A 10 -4.96 8.19 5.22
C ARG A 10 -4.24 6.86 5.42
N PRO A 11 -4.57 5.81 4.65
CA PRO A 11 -3.76 4.62 4.60
C PRO A 11 -2.41 4.94 3.96
N ILE A 12 -1.37 4.26 4.41
CA ILE A 12 -0.02 4.33 3.85
C ILE A 12 0.41 2.93 3.46
N THR A 13 1.29 2.86 2.48
CA THR A 13 1.90 1.63 2.00
C THR A 13 3.06 1.19 2.88
N MET A 14 3.53 -0.04 2.66
CA MET A 14 4.71 -0.59 3.33
C MET A 14 5.97 0.22 3.07
N TYR A 15 6.15 0.80 1.87
CA TYR A 15 7.33 1.60 1.56
C TYR A 15 7.30 2.98 2.25
N GLU A 16 6.13 3.61 2.36
CA GLU A 16 5.98 4.85 3.14
C GLU A 16 6.22 4.57 4.62
N ALA A 17 5.60 3.51 5.14
CA ALA A 17 5.78 3.07 6.52
C ALA A 17 7.24 2.75 6.82
N LYS A 18 7.96 2.09 5.90
CA LYS A 18 9.39 1.80 6.03
C LYS A 18 10.20 3.08 6.18
N LYS A 19 9.97 4.06 5.28
CA LYS A 19 10.68 5.34 5.32
C LYS A 19 10.43 6.06 6.65
N ILE A 20 9.17 6.21 7.03
CA ILE A 20 8.77 6.90 8.26
C ILE A 20 9.37 6.20 9.49
N LEU A 21 9.29 4.88 9.57
CA LEU A 21 9.80 4.14 10.71
C LEU A 21 11.32 4.19 10.80
N SER A 22 12.03 4.04 9.68
CA SER A 22 13.49 4.15 9.63
C SER A 22 13.96 5.53 10.12
N GLU A 23 13.37 6.61 9.60
CA GLU A 23 13.70 7.99 10.01
C GLU A 23 13.36 8.22 11.50
N ALA A 24 12.23 7.70 11.98
CA ALA A 24 11.78 7.90 13.36
C ALA A 24 12.66 7.21 14.41
N ILE A 25 13.38 6.15 14.05
CA ILE A 25 14.21 5.38 14.99
C ILE A 25 15.71 5.56 14.76
N GLU A 26 16.13 6.31 13.74
CA GLU A 26 17.53 6.51 13.35
C GLU A 26 18.38 7.03 14.52
N ASP A 27 17.86 8.02 15.26
CA ASP A 27 18.53 8.63 16.41
C ASP A 27 18.21 7.95 17.76
N ILE A 28 17.47 6.84 17.75
CA ILE A 28 17.09 6.12 18.97
C ILE A 28 18.10 5.01 19.22
N GLU A 29 18.89 5.14 20.30
CA GLU A 29 19.91 4.16 20.68
C GLU A 29 19.34 2.74 20.85
N GLU A 30 18.15 2.63 21.46
CA GLU A 30 17.45 1.36 21.60
C GLU A 30 15.95 1.49 21.25
N PRO A 31 15.57 1.24 19.98
CA PRO A 31 14.17 1.21 19.58
C PRO A 31 13.40 0.07 20.26
N LEU A 32 12.08 0.22 20.39
CA LEU A 32 11.21 -0.81 20.94
C LEU A 32 11.29 -2.11 20.12
N TYR A 33 11.07 -3.25 20.78
CA TYR A 33 11.12 -4.56 20.13
C TYR A 33 10.15 -4.67 18.96
N GLU A 34 8.93 -4.14 19.11
CA GLU A 34 7.90 -4.11 18.07
C GLU A 34 8.30 -3.23 16.88
N GLN A 35 9.01 -2.12 17.13
CA GLN A 35 9.53 -1.25 16.07
C GLN A 35 10.61 -1.98 15.26
N LYS A 36 11.51 -2.71 15.94
CA LYS A 36 12.53 -3.55 15.28
C LYS A 36 11.90 -4.64 14.42
N ILE A 37 10.92 -5.38 14.97
CA ILE A 37 10.18 -6.41 14.20
C ILE A 37 9.46 -5.79 13.00
N CYS A 38 8.78 -4.66 13.20
CA CYS A 38 8.06 -3.99 12.13
C CYS A 38 9.02 -3.56 11.02
N LEU A 39 10.16 -2.96 11.37
CA LEU A 39 11.17 -2.58 10.39
C LEU A 39 11.76 -3.78 9.65
N ASP A 40 12.01 -4.90 10.35
CA ASP A 40 12.46 -6.15 9.72
C ASP A 40 11.46 -6.70 8.72
N TYR A 41 10.16 -6.64 9.04
CA TYR A 41 9.09 -7.01 8.13
C TYR A 41 9.08 -6.08 6.91
N LEU A 42 9.09 -4.76 7.13
CA LEU A 42 9.06 -3.77 6.06
C LEU A 42 10.30 -3.87 5.15
N ASN A 43 11.47 -4.19 5.70
CA ASN A 43 12.69 -4.45 4.93
C ASN A 43 12.57 -5.64 3.98
N LYS A 44 11.81 -6.68 4.36
CA LYS A 44 11.62 -7.88 3.56
C LYS A 44 10.53 -7.73 2.49
N PHE A 45 9.46 -6.99 2.81
CA PHE A 45 8.24 -6.98 1.99
C PHE A 45 8.02 -5.68 1.20
N ALA A 46 8.62 -4.55 1.58
CA ALA A 46 8.56 -3.33 0.78
C ALA A 46 9.50 -3.44 -0.44
N LYS A 47 8.99 -4.00 -1.54
CA LYS A 47 9.75 -4.27 -2.78
C LYS A 47 9.94 -3.04 -3.68
N LEU A 48 9.09 -2.02 -3.50
CA LEU A 48 9.10 -0.77 -4.25
C LEU A 48 9.86 0.33 -3.51
N SER A 49 10.37 1.30 -4.27
CA SER A 49 10.76 2.60 -3.71
C SER A 49 9.53 3.41 -3.28
N PRO A 50 9.71 4.44 -2.43
CA PRO A 50 8.63 5.34 -2.07
C PRO A 50 7.92 6.01 -3.25
N GLU A 51 8.69 6.37 -4.27
CA GLU A 51 8.19 7.04 -5.47
C GLU A 51 7.43 6.08 -6.38
N GLU A 52 7.98 4.90 -6.64
CA GLU A 52 7.35 3.85 -7.47
C GLU A 52 6.01 3.43 -6.89
N GLY A 53 5.99 3.19 -5.59
CA GLY A 53 4.77 2.75 -4.95
C GLY A 53 3.70 3.84 -4.93
N LYS A 54 4.08 5.12 -4.75
CA LYS A 54 3.13 6.24 -4.78
C LYS A 54 2.49 6.35 -6.15
N GLU A 55 3.29 6.18 -7.20
CA GLU A 55 2.83 6.13 -8.58
C GLU A 55 1.82 4.99 -8.81
N VAL A 56 2.06 3.79 -8.27
CA VAL A 56 1.10 2.68 -8.35
C VAL A 56 -0.22 3.01 -7.66
N VAL A 57 -0.17 3.62 -6.48
CA VAL A 57 -1.39 4.03 -5.73
C VAL A 57 -2.19 5.05 -6.53
N GLU A 58 -1.55 6.09 -7.07
CA GLU A 58 -2.21 7.13 -7.85
C GLU A 58 -2.87 6.54 -9.11
N LYS A 59 -2.12 5.75 -9.89
CA LYS A 59 -2.66 5.07 -11.08
C LYS A 59 -3.82 4.13 -10.74
N ALA A 60 -3.72 3.37 -9.65
CA ALA A 60 -4.78 2.44 -9.25
C ALA A 60 -6.07 3.17 -8.87
N LEU A 61 -5.99 4.35 -8.25
CA LEU A 61 -7.16 5.19 -7.94
C LEU A 61 -7.82 5.76 -9.21
N GLU A 62 -7.05 6.03 -10.25
CA GLU A 62 -7.56 6.53 -11.54
C GLU A 62 -8.30 5.45 -12.36
N VAL A 63 -8.08 4.17 -12.08
CA VAL A 63 -8.74 3.07 -12.83
C VAL A 63 -10.25 3.10 -12.65
N SER A 64 -10.73 3.38 -11.44
CA SER A 64 -12.15 3.33 -11.11
C SER A 64 -12.46 4.02 -9.78
N ASP A 65 -13.56 4.78 -9.74
CA ASP A 65 -14.11 5.37 -8.51
C ASP A 65 -14.49 4.33 -7.44
N LYS A 66 -14.56 3.04 -7.81
CA LYS A 66 -14.80 1.92 -6.89
C LYS A 66 -13.58 1.61 -6.02
N ILE A 67 -12.39 2.01 -6.43
CA ILE A 67 -11.12 1.69 -5.76
C ILE A 67 -10.88 2.74 -4.68
N ARG A 68 -11.02 2.34 -3.42
CA ARG A 68 -10.75 3.21 -2.27
C ARG A 68 -9.24 3.31 -2.00
N PRO A 69 -8.75 4.37 -1.33
CA PRO A 69 -7.32 4.53 -1.00
C PRO A 69 -6.67 3.32 -0.33
N GLU A 70 -7.39 2.67 0.57
CA GLU A 70 -6.95 1.44 1.25
C GLU A 70 -6.76 0.25 0.30
N MET A 71 -7.57 0.16 -0.76
CA MET A 71 -7.42 -0.87 -1.80
C MET A 71 -6.24 -0.55 -2.73
N ALA A 72 -6.08 0.72 -3.12
CA ALA A 72 -4.94 1.16 -3.93
C ALA A 72 -3.60 0.91 -3.21
N VAL A 73 -3.56 1.19 -1.90
CA VAL A 73 -2.42 0.84 -1.03
C VAL A 73 -2.15 -0.67 -1.05
N LYS A 74 -3.18 -1.51 -0.96
CA LYS A 74 -3.01 -2.97 -1.04
C LYS A 74 -2.54 -3.46 -2.40
N ILE A 75 -2.98 -2.85 -3.49
CA ILE A 75 -2.47 -3.13 -4.83
C ILE A 75 -0.97 -2.83 -4.89
N ALA A 76 -0.54 -1.67 -4.40
CA ALA A 76 0.86 -1.28 -4.40
C ALA A 76 1.74 -2.17 -3.48
N ASP A 77 1.21 -2.60 -2.33
CA ASP A 77 1.93 -3.48 -1.40
C ASP A 77 2.07 -4.92 -1.93
N LEU A 78 1.05 -5.44 -2.61
CA LEU A 78 0.99 -6.85 -3.03
C LEU A 78 1.49 -7.07 -4.45
N LEU A 79 1.40 -6.07 -5.32
CA LEU A 79 1.78 -6.16 -6.75
C LEU A 79 1.15 -7.38 -7.44
N PRO A 80 -0.19 -7.42 -7.60
CA PRO A 80 -0.88 -8.54 -8.24
C PRO A 80 -0.34 -8.79 -9.66
N VAL A 81 -0.08 -10.07 -9.99
CA VAL A 81 0.53 -10.46 -11.27
C VAL A 81 -0.48 -10.95 -12.30
N ASP A 82 -1.67 -11.33 -11.85
CA ASP A 82 -2.75 -11.85 -12.71
C ASP A 82 -4.15 -11.42 -12.23
N GLU A 83 -5.18 -11.79 -13.02
CA GLU A 83 -6.57 -11.46 -12.69
C GLU A 83 -7.03 -12.08 -11.36
N GLU A 84 -6.47 -13.23 -10.95
CA GLU A 84 -6.87 -13.95 -9.75
C GLU A 84 -6.37 -13.24 -8.49
N ASP A 85 -5.12 -12.76 -8.49
CA ASP A 85 -4.58 -11.93 -7.42
C ASP A 85 -5.44 -10.68 -7.17
N VAL A 86 -5.82 -9.98 -8.25
CA VAL A 86 -6.71 -8.81 -8.15
C VAL A 86 -8.05 -9.22 -7.56
N ARG A 87 -8.66 -10.32 -8.03
CA ARG A 87 -9.93 -10.81 -7.46
C ARG A 87 -9.81 -11.13 -5.98
N ILE A 88 -8.69 -11.70 -5.53
CA ILE A 88 -8.44 -12.01 -4.12
C ILE A 88 -8.37 -10.72 -3.28
N ILE A 89 -7.71 -9.68 -3.77
CA ILE A 89 -7.65 -8.36 -3.11
C ILE A 89 -9.06 -7.81 -2.85
N PHE A 90 -9.97 -7.95 -3.81
CA PHE A 90 -11.34 -7.44 -3.73
C PHE A 90 -12.37 -8.45 -3.19
N ALA A 91 -11.98 -9.68 -2.85
CA ALA A 91 -12.91 -10.78 -2.55
C ALA A 91 -13.88 -10.52 -1.38
N LYS A 92 -13.50 -9.65 -0.44
CA LYS A 92 -14.33 -9.26 0.72
C LYS A 92 -14.87 -7.84 0.62
N GLU A 93 -14.60 -7.15 -0.47
CA GLU A 93 -15.09 -5.80 -0.69
C GLU A 93 -16.52 -5.82 -1.23
N ARG A 94 -17.27 -4.75 -0.95
CA ARG A 94 -18.63 -4.57 -1.48
C ARG A 94 -18.66 -4.04 -2.92
N VAL A 95 -17.50 -4.06 -3.59
CA VAL A 95 -17.34 -3.58 -4.96
C VAL A 95 -16.91 -4.74 -5.85
N VAL A 96 -17.41 -4.74 -7.07
CA VAL A 96 -17.02 -5.70 -8.10
C VAL A 96 -16.39 -4.91 -9.23
N LEU A 97 -15.13 -5.23 -9.51
CA LEU A 97 -14.43 -4.71 -10.66
C LEU A 97 -14.82 -5.51 -11.91
N ASP A 98 -15.00 -4.82 -13.03
CA ASP A 98 -15.14 -5.47 -14.31
C ASP A 98 -13.78 -5.94 -14.85
N ARG A 99 -13.81 -6.68 -15.97
CA ARG A 99 -12.60 -7.28 -16.52
C ARG A 99 -11.60 -6.25 -17.03
N GLU A 100 -12.08 -5.10 -17.53
CA GLU A 100 -11.20 -4.04 -18.03
C GLU A 100 -10.49 -3.35 -16.86
N GLU A 101 -11.22 -3.05 -15.78
CA GLU A 101 -10.68 -2.53 -14.53
C GLU A 101 -9.62 -3.47 -13.94
N ILE A 102 -9.90 -4.78 -13.90
CA ILE A 102 -8.94 -5.79 -13.40
C ILE A 102 -7.66 -5.82 -14.25
N ASN A 103 -7.80 -5.87 -15.57
CA ASN A 103 -6.65 -5.93 -16.47
C ASN A 103 -5.77 -4.69 -16.34
N LYS A 104 -6.37 -3.50 -16.22
CA LYS A 104 -5.63 -2.24 -16.00
C LYS A 104 -4.79 -2.30 -14.72
N ILE A 105 -5.32 -2.88 -13.63
CA ILE A 105 -4.56 -3.04 -12.38
C ILE A 105 -3.32 -3.92 -12.59
N VAL A 106 -3.47 -5.05 -13.29
CA VAL A 106 -2.34 -5.94 -13.59
C VAL A 106 -1.30 -5.22 -14.47
N GLU A 107 -1.76 -4.49 -15.49
CA GLU A 107 -0.88 -3.69 -16.36
C GLU A 107 -0.12 -2.60 -15.61
N ILE A 108 -0.74 -1.94 -14.64
CA ILE A 108 -0.09 -0.94 -13.78
C ILE A 108 1.01 -1.59 -12.94
N CYS A 109 0.80 -2.82 -12.44
CA CYS A 109 1.76 -3.49 -11.56
C CYS A 109 2.92 -4.15 -12.32
N ALA A 110 2.68 -4.58 -13.55
CA ALA A 110 3.64 -5.35 -14.36
C ALA A 110 5.05 -4.74 -14.47
N PRO A 111 5.25 -3.41 -14.66
CA PRO A 111 6.58 -2.82 -14.75
C PRO A 111 7.43 -2.95 -13.48
N TYR A 112 6.81 -3.21 -12.32
CA TYR A 112 7.48 -3.25 -11.03
C TYR A 112 7.74 -4.68 -10.52
N LEU A 113 7.36 -5.70 -11.30
CA LEU A 113 7.67 -7.10 -11.01
C LEU A 113 9.12 -7.38 -11.40
N LYS A 114 9.98 -7.59 -10.38
CA LYS A 114 11.39 -7.97 -10.55
C LYS A 114 11.55 -9.48 -10.61
#